data_AF-A0A3B8X6K7-F1
#
_entry.id   AF-A0A3B8X6K7-F1
#
_cell.length_a   1.000
_cell.length_b   1.000
_cell.length_c   1.000
_cell.angle_alpha   90.00
_cell.angle_beta   90.00
_cell.angle_gamma   90.00
#
_symmetry.space_group_name_H-M   'P 1'
#
loop_
_entity.id
_entity.type
_entity.pdbx_description
1 polymer ?
#
loop_
_entity_poly.entity_id
_entity_poly.type
_entity_poly.pdbx_seq_one_letter_code
_entity_poly.pdbx_strand_id
1 'polypeptide(L)'
;MSRFFSIVILFWSGVSLLIGGCSDTTDESRLNSTHYVFGTLVEFNLRADDRTHARQVVAEIGAAFRDMHRDWHAWQPGKLT
;
A
#
# COMPACT_ATOMS: atom_id res chain seq x y z
N MET A 1 -38.77 28.47 -23.57
CA MET A 1 -37.80 27.37 -23.73
C MET A 1 -36.44 27.62 -23.05
N SER A 2 -35.85 28.83 -23.10
CA SER A 2 -34.49 29.05 -22.53
C SER A 2 -34.38 28.93 -20.99
N ARG A 3 -35.43 29.32 -20.23
CA ARG A 3 -35.41 29.22 -18.75
C ARG A 3 -35.45 27.79 -18.24
N PHE A 4 -36.13 26.88 -18.95
CA PHE A 4 -36.12 25.44 -18.64
C PHE A 4 -34.75 24.83 -18.92
N PHE A 5 -34.11 25.23 -20.02
CA PHE A 5 -32.77 24.77 -20.38
C PHE A 5 -31.70 25.22 -19.36
N SER A 6 -31.77 26.46 -18.86
CA SER A 6 -30.89 26.94 -17.78
C SER A 6 -31.09 26.19 -16.46
N ILE A 7 -32.31 25.83 -16.09
CA ILE A 7 -32.58 25.07 -14.85
C ILE A 7 -31.98 23.67 -14.93
N VAL A 8 -32.10 23.01 -16.09
CA VAL A 8 -31.51 21.68 -16.31
C VAL A 8 -29.99 21.73 -16.22
N ILE A 9 -29.34 22.73 -16.82
CA ILE A 9 -27.87 22.88 -16.76
C ILE A 9 -27.39 23.14 -15.32
N LEU A 10 -28.09 23.99 -14.56
CA LEU A 10 -27.75 24.28 -13.17
C LEU A 10 -27.93 23.04 -12.28
N PHE A 11 -29.00 22.27 -12.51
CA PHE A 11 -29.26 21.03 -11.78
C PHE A 11 -28.16 19.98 -12.06
N TRP A 12 -27.81 19.77 -13.32
CA TRP A 12 -26.72 18.86 -13.71
C TRP A 12 -25.36 19.30 -13.17
N SER A 13 -25.07 20.61 -13.17
CA SER A 13 -23.83 21.13 -12.59
C SER A 13 -23.75 20.91 -11.08
N GLY A 14 -24.87 21.05 -10.36
CA GLY A 14 -24.96 20.76 -8.93
C GLY A 14 -24.78 19.27 -8.63
N VAL A 15 -25.38 18.39 -9.44
CA VAL A 15 -25.22 16.93 -9.31
C VAL A 15 -23.77 16.50 -9.55
N SER A 16 -23.08 17.06 -10.55
CA SER A 16 -21.65 16.78 -10.78
C SER A 16 -20.76 17.20 -9.61
N LEU A 17 -21.07 18.33 -8.95
CA LEU A 17 -20.34 18.76 -7.75
C LEU A 17 -20.55 17.80 -6.56
N LEU A 18 -21.74 17.22 -6.40
CA LEU A 18 -22.06 16.31 -5.30
C LEU A 18 -21.43 14.93 -5.46
N ILE A 19 -21.11 14.49 -6.68
CA ILE A 19 -20.53 13.16 -6.95
C ILE A 19 -18.99 13.19 -6.93
N GLY A 20 -18.36 14.36 -7.01
CA GLY A 20 -16.88 14.51 -7.02
C GLY A 20 -16.18 14.38 -5.65
N GLY A 21 -16.91 14.15 -4.56
CA GLY A 21 -16.35 14.10 -3.20
C GLY A 21 -15.67 12.78 -2.80
N CYS A 22 -15.59 11.79 -3.69
CA CYS A 22 -14.91 10.52 -3.42
C CYS A 22 -13.40 10.68 -3.63
N SER A 23 -12.73 11.45 -2.76
CA SER A 23 -11.28 11.32 -2.64
C SER A 23 -11.01 10.08 -1.80
N ASP A 24 -10.54 9.01 -2.43
CA ASP A 24 -9.88 7.91 -1.74
C ASP A 24 -8.70 8.53 -1.01
N THR A 25 -8.85 8.77 0.30
CA THR A 25 -7.77 9.23 1.16
C THR A 25 -6.82 8.06 1.24
N THR A 26 -5.97 7.97 0.22
CA THR A 26 -4.94 6.95 0.13
C THR A 26 -4.16 7.12 1.42
N ASP A 27 -4.27 6.13 2.29
CA ASP A 27 -3.73 6.16 3.64
C ASP A 27 -2.22 6.44 3.52
N GLU A 28 -1.84 7.72 3.56
CA GLU A 28 -0.46 8.17 3.33
C GLU A 28 0.48 7.56 4.37
N SER A 29 -0.09 7.03 5.46
CA SER A 29 0.63 6.28 6.48
C SER A 29 0.87 4.80 6.15
N ARG A 30 0.18 4.21 5.17
CA ARG A 30 0.22 2.75 4.92
C ARG A 30 1.22 2.34 3.84
N LEU A 31 2.23 1.58 4.22
CA LEU A 31 3.27 1.02 3.35
C LEU A 31 3.08 -0.50 3.21
N ASN A 32 3.01 -0.98 1.97
CA ASN A 32 2.91 -2.39 1.63
C ASN A 32 4.16 -2.82 0.85
N SER A 33 4.75 -3.96 1.20
CA SER A 33 5.87 -4.57 0.47
C SER A 33 5.77 -6.08 0.45
N THR A 34 5.99 -6.70 -0.71
CA THR A 34 5.89 -8.15 -0.89
C THR A 34 7.25 -8.74 -1.20
N HIS A 35 7.62 -9.81 -0.50
CA HIS A 35 8.90 -10.49 -0.63
C HIS A 35 8.69 -11.99 -0.89
N TYR A 36 9.43 -12.53 -1.86
CA TYR A 36 9.46 -13.97 -2.10
C TYR A 36 10.56 -14.62 -1.26
N VAL A 37 10.17 -15.26 -0.16
CA VAL A 37 11.06 -15.91 0.81
C VAL A 37 10.37 -17.18 1.34
N PHE A 38 11.18 -18.15 1.76
CA PHE A 38 10.68 -19.46 2.25
C PHE A 38 9.78 -20.20 1.24
N GLY A 39 9.97 -19.97 -0.06
CA GLY A 39 9.17 -20.59 -1.12
C GLY A 39 7.74 -20.05 -1.24
N THR A 40 7.43 -18.92 -0.59
CA THR A 40 6.11 -18.29 -0.62
C THR A 40 6.22 -16.76 -0.74
N LEU A 41 5.08 -16.09 -0.89
CA LEU A 41 4.98 -14.63 -0.84
C LEU A 41 4.65 -14.20 0.59
N VAL A 42 5.49 -13.34 1.15
CA VAL A 42 5.29 -12.70 2.45
C VAL A 42 5.02 -11.22 2.22
N GLU A 43 3.90 -10.71 2.74
CA GLU A 43 3.56 -9.30 2.67
C GLU A 43 3.83 -8.61 4.01
N PHE A 44 4.57 -7.50 3.96
CA PHE A 44 4.75 -6.58 5.07
C PHE A 44 3.79 -5.40 4.90
N ASN A 45 2.88 -5.27 5.85
CA ASN A 45 1.91 -4.18 5.96
C ASN A 45 2.32 -3.29 7.14
N LEU A 46 2.71 -2.06 6.89
CA LEU A 46 3.17 -1.13 7.91
C LEU A 46 2.34 0.16 7.89
N ARG A 47 2.01 0.67 9.08
CA ARG A 47 1.40 1.99 9.24
C ARG A 47 2.38 2.90 9.96
N ALA A 48 2.75 4.03 9.35
CA ALA A 48 3.76 4.94 9.85
C ALA A 48 3.56 6.35 9.30
N ASP A 49 3.72 7.35 10.16
CA ASP A 49 3.61 8.75 9.78
C ASP A 49 4.82 9.23 8.96
N ASP A 50 5.99 8.60 9.16
CA ASP A 50 7.20 8.82 8.38
C ASP A 50 7.40 7.70 7.35
N ARG A 51 7.06 8.01 6.09
CA ARG A 51 7.22 7.13 4.94
C ARG A 51 8.68 6.73 4.67
N THR A 52 9.64 7.63 4.92
CA THR A 52 11.05 7.37 4.64
C THR A 52 11.60 6.36 5.64
N HIS A 53 11.33 6.58 6.93
CA HIS A 53 11.70 5.64 7.97
C HIS A 53 11.01 4.28 7.79
N ALA A 54 9.71 4.27 7.43
CA ALA A 54 8.98 3.04 7.14
C ALA A 54 9.64 2.21 6.02
N ARG A 55 10.11 2.86 4.95
CA ARG A 55 10.81 2.19 3.85
C ARG A 55 12.15 1.59 4.30
N GLN A 56 12.89 2.29 5.16
CA GLN A 56 14.14 1.78 5.73
C GLN A 56 13.88 0.52 6.57
N VAL A 57 12.92 0.57 7.47
CA VAL A 57 12.52 -0.57 8.32
C VAL A 57 12.10 -1.77 7.47
N VAL A 58 11.27 -1.57 6.44
CA VAL A 58 10.85 -2.65 5.53
C VAL A 58 12.05 -3.24 4.78
N ALA A 59 13.02 -2.43 4.36
CA ALA A 59 14.23 -2.90 3.70
C ALA A 59 15.10 -3.76 4.65
N GLU A 60 15.25 -3.34 5.91
CA GLU A 60 15.99 -4.05 6.94
C GLU A 60 15.33 -5.40 7.29
N ILE A 61 14.03 -5.42 7.56
CA ILE A 61 13.27 -6.66 7.81
C ILE A 61 13.37 -7.58 6.60
N GLY A 62 13.21 -7.05 5.39
CA GLY A 62 13.35 -7.83 4.17
C GLY A 62 14.74 -8.44 4.01
N ALA A 63 15.81 -7.76 4.43
CA ALA A 63 17.16 -8.31 4.45
C ALA A 63 17.30 -9.45 5.46
N ALA A 64 16.83 -9.25 6.69
CA ALA A 64 16.84 -10.28 7.72
C ALA A 64 16.08 -11.55 7.29
N PHE A 65 14.92 -11.40 6.64
CA PHE A 65 14.15 -12.54 6.13
C PHE A 65 14.88 -13.31 5.02
N ARG A 66 15.69 -12.63 4.19
CA ARG A 66 16.54 -13.31 3.19
C ARG A 66 17.68 -14.08 3.85
N ASP A 67 18.28 -13.52 4.90
CA ASP A 67 19.31 -14.21 5.67
C ASP A 67 18.76 -15.46 6.35
N MET A 68 17.60 -15.35 7.01
CA MET A 68 16.89 -16.49 7.60
C MET A 68 16.51 -17.53 6.53
N HIS A 69 16.04 -17.07 5.36
CA HIS A 69 15.72 -17.97 4.25
C HIS A 69 16.90 -18.84 3.85
N ARG A 70 18.10 -18.23 3.72
CA ARG A 70 19.36 -18.93 3.42
C ARG A 70 19.79 -19.84 4.57
N ASP A 71 19.76 -19.34 5.80
CA ASP A 71 20.41 -20.00 6.94
C ASP A 71 19.54 -21.10 7.57
N TRP A 72 18.23 -21.09 7.35
CA TRP A 72 17.28 -22.05 7.93
C TRP A 72 16.74 -23.06 6.90
N HIS A 73 17.54 -23.39 5.89
CA HIS A 73 17.21 -24.46 4.96
C HIS A 73 17.28 -25.82 5.67
N ALA A 74 16.19 -26.60 5.62
CA ALA A 74 16.08 -27.89 6.31
C ALA A 74 17.14 -28.95 5.93
N TRP A 75 17.83 -28.76 4.79
CA TRP A 75 18.74 -29.74 4.20
C TRP A 75 20.21 -29.32 4.24
N GLN A 76 20.52 -28.12 4.72
CA GLN A 76 21.89 -27.63 4.90
C GLN A 76 22.09 -27.21 6.36
N PRO A 77 23.24 -27.54 6.98
CA PRO A 77 23.53 -27.08 8.33
C PRO A 77 23.55 -25.54 8.35
N GLY A 78 22.74 -24.94 9.22
CA GLY A 78 22.70 -23.49 9.39
C GLY A 78 23.99 -22.97 10.06
N LYS A 79 24.15 -21.65 10.17
CA LYS A 79 25.36 -21.05 10.78
C LYS A 79 25.58 -21.34 12.28
N LEU A 80 24.69 -22.13 12.90
CA LEU A 80 24.74 -22.51 14.31
C LEU A 80 25.22 -23.96 14.52
N THR A 81 25.68 -24.65 13.47
CA THR A 81 26.17 -26.04 13.52
C THR A 81 27.62 -26.14 13.12
#